data_AF-A0A013SL35-F1
#
_entry.id   AF-A0A013SL35-F1
#
_cell.length_a   1.000
_cell.length_b   1.000
_cell.length_c   1.000
_cell.angle_alpha   90.00
_cell.angle_beta   90.00
_cell.angle_gamma   90.00
#
_symmetry.space_group_name_H-M   'P 1'
#
loop_
_entity.id
_entity.type
_entity.pdbx_description
1 polymer ?
#
loop_
_entity_poly.entity_id
_entity_poly.type
_entity_poly.pdbx_seq_one_letter_code
_entity_poly.pdbx_strand_id
1 'polypeptide(L)'
;MEEIISAAATIQGSKIQANAALVGALLGFLGVIFTLIATWLTVLRSGKVSRLAELRRQVYLETIEAYSQMLSEFATFSKNPLQLKDNLFLKVERFGSSLDKTMFVCDTKTKEAIVEFYEVYIPELKNFSKEVFPFIDAYKELIAEEKRHQDVMNQFEKFYSLLDELKIEDPKSDKFKNIFELLDHKIENSTKVIKKIEEKEDFYNGLEIKVSLIASNFIEKLNEKSSEVMYLLREEIDINNNKELDKKLNERLRKLN
;
A
#
# COMPACT_ATOMS: atom_id res chain seq x y z
N MET A 1 17.00 36.29 -90.60
CA MET A 1 16.95 37.16 -89.40
C MET A 1 15.95 36.67 -88.36
N GLU A 2 14.78 36.15 -88.77
CA GLU A 2 13.78 35.59 -87.83
C GLU A 2 14.28 34.38 -87.03
N GLU A 3 15.07 33.47 -87.62
CA GLU A 3 15.59 32.29 -86.90
C GLU A 3 16.59 32.64 -85.78
N ILE A 4 17.39 33.70 -85.94
CA ILE A 4 18.36 34.13 -84.92
C ILE A 4 17.64 34.82 -83.75
N ILE A 5 16.56 35.55 -84.03
CA ILE A 5 15.72 36.20 -83.02
C ILE A 5 14.88 35.16 -82.26
N SER A 6 14.36 34.15 -82.97
CA SER A 6 13.66 33.00 -82.38
C SER A 6 14.60 32.18 -81.46
N ALA A 7 15.80 31.83 -81.93
CA ALA A 7 16.80 31.12 -81.13
C ALA A 7 17.25 31.93 -79.89
N ALA A 8 17.44 33.24 -80.02
CA ALA A 8 17.79 34.11 -78.89
C ALA A 8 16.66 34.20 -77.86
N ALA A 9 15.40 34.29 -78.29
CA ALA A 9 14.23 34.29 -77.41
C ALA A 9 14.05 32.95 -76.70
N THR A 10 14.28 31.82 -77.37
CA THR A 10 14.27 30.48 -76.75
C THR A 10 15.40 30.31 -75.73
N ILE A 11 16.61 30.81 -76.01
CA ILE A 11 17.73 30.79 -75.07
C ILE A 11 17.44 31.67 -73.84
N GLN A 12 16.82 32.83 -74.03
CA GLN A 12 16.47 33.73 -72.94
C GLN A 12 15.31 33.17 -72.08
N GLY A 13 14.30 32.56 -72.71
CA GLY A 13 13.23 31.85 -72.02
C GLY A 13 13.72 30.62 -71.24
N SER A 14 14.64 29.84 -71.83
CA SER A 14 15.29 28.71 -71.17
C SER A 14 16.14 29.15 -69.96
N LYS A 15 16.84 30.28 -70.05
CA LYS A 15 17.58 30.86 -68.90
C LYS A 15 16.66 31.34 -67.77
N ILE A 16 15.51 31.94 -68.09
CA ILE A 16 14.53 32.37 -67.08
C ILE A 16 13.90 31.16 -66.40
N GLN A 17 13.53 30.12 -67.16
CA GLN A 17 13.02 28.87 -66.59
C GLN A 17 14.08 28.13 -65.76
N ALA A 18 15.34 28.10 -66.21
CA ALA A 18 16.42 27.49 -65.45
C ALA A 18 16.69 28.23 -64.13
N ASN A 19 16.66 29.56 -64.12
CA ASN A 19 16.84 30.34 -62.89
C ASN A 19 15.63 30.21 -61.94
N ALA A 20 14.41 30.19 -62.48
CA ALA A 20 13.19 29.93 -61.70
C ALA A 20 13.19 28.51 -61.11
N ALA A 21 13.68 27.50 -61.85
CA ALA A 21 13.86 26.14 -61.37
C ALA A 21 14.94 26.05 -60.29
N LEU A 22 16.05 26.79 -60.41
CA LEU A 22 17.11 26.86 -59.40
C LEU A 22 16.61 27.52 -58.10
N VAL A 23 15.90 28.65 -58.19
CA VAL A 23 15.31 29.31 -57.01
C VAL A 23 14.23 28.44 -56.39
N GLY A 24 13.37 27.81 -57.20
CA GLY A 24 12.36 26.86 -56.74
C GLY A 24 12.95 25.64 -56.05
N ALA A 25 14.04 25.08 -56.59
CA ALA A 25 14.76 23.96 -55.99
C ALA A 25 15.46 24.37 -54.68
N LEU A 26 16.04 25.58 -54.62
CA LEU A 26 16.67 26.11 -53.40
C LEU A 26 15.63 26.32 -52.29
N LEU A 27 14.48 26.91 -52.61
CA LEU A 27 13.37 27.09 -51.66
C LEU A 27 12.76 25.74 -51.23
N GLY A 28 12.61 24.79 -52.16
CA GLY A 28 12.17 23.44 -51.86
C GLY A 28 13.12 22.70 -50.91
N PHE A 29 14.43 22.80 -51.16
CA PHE A 29 15.46 22.23 -50.30
C PHE A 29 15.49 22.84 -48.90
N LEU A 30 15.40 24.17 -48.80
CA LEU A 30 15.29 24.87 -47.50
C LEU A 30 14.01 24.47 -46.75
N GLY A 31 12.90 24.31 -47.47
CA GLY A 31 11.64 23.81 -46.91
C GLY A 31 11.75 22.41 -46.32
N VAL A 32 12.44 21.49 -47.00
CA VAL A 32 12.69 20.13 -46.51
C VAL A 32 13.60 20.12 -45.27
N ILE A 33 14.65 20.95 -45.24
CA ILE A 33 15.51 21.07 -44.06
C ILE A 33 14.72 21.60 -42.87
N PHE A 34 13.90 22.64 -43.08
CA PHE A 34 13.09 23.23 -42.02
C PHE A 34 12.08 22.24 -41.45
N THR A 35 11.38 21.47 -42.29
CA THR A 35 10.43 20.46 -41.83
C THR A 35 11.12 19.33 -41.07
N LEU A 36 12.27 18.85 -41.53
CA LEU A 36 13.07 17.86 -40.79
C LEU A 36 13.46 18.33 -39.39
N ILE A 37 13.94 19.58 -39.27
CA ILE A 37 14.34 20.16 -37.97
C ILE A 37 13.11 20.34 -37.06
N ALA A 38 12.01 20.87 -37.60
CA ALA A 38 10.77 21.06 -36.84
C ALA A 38 10.19 19.73 -36.36
N THR A 39 10.16 18.70 -37.22
CA THR A 39 9.73 17.34 -36.86
C THR A 39 10.65 16.75 -35.80
N TRP A 40 11.97 16.85 -35.95
CA TRP A 40 12.94 16.33 -34.98
C TRP A 40 12.78 16.96 -33.59
N LEU A 41 12.65 18.29 -33.52
CA LEU A 41 12.43 19.02 -32.26
C LEU A 41 11.10 18.64 -31.61
N THR A 42 10.06 18.48 -32.42
CA THR A 42 8.73 18.06 -31.94
C THR A 42 8.79 16.63 -31.41
N VAL A 43 9.42 15.70 -32.12
CA VAL A 43 9.57 14.30 -31.69
C VAL A 43 10.38 14.20 -30.38
N LEU A 44 11.47 14.96 -30.24
CA LEU A 44 12.26 14.98 -29.01
C LEU A 44 11.46 15.55 -27.82
N ARG A 45 10.72 16.64 -28.03
CA ARG A 45 9.91 17.26 -26.99
C ARG A 45 8.74 16.35 -26.60
N SER A 46 8.02 15.82 -27.57
CA SER A 46 6.92 14.86 -27.35
C SER A 46 7.42 13.59 -26.66
N GLY A 47 8.58 13.06 -27.05
CA GLY A 47 9.17 11.88 -26.40
C GLY A 47 9.53 12.11 -24.93
N LYS A 48 10.05 13.29 -24.57
CA LYS A 48 10.32 13.65 -23.16
C LYS A 48 9.02 13.81 -22.37
N VAL A 49 8.02 14.48 -22.94
CA VAL A 49 6.71 14.68 -22.30
C VAL A 49 6.00 13.35 -22.09
N SER A 50 5.97 12.47 -23.10
CA SER A 50 5.36 11.13 -22.97
C SER A 50 6.07 10.26 -21.94
N ARG A 51 7.40 10.30 -21.86
CA ARG A 51 8.15 9.58 -20.82
C ARG A 51 7.86 10.09 -19.42
N LEU A 52 7.73 11.41 -19.27
CA LEU A 52 7.37 12.02 -17.98
C LEU A 52 5.93 11.66 -17.57
N ALA A 53 4.99 11.69 -18.51
CA ALA A 53 3.61 11.26 -18.29
C ALA A 53 3.53 9.78 -17.89
N GLU A 54 4.30 8.91 -18.56
CA GLU A 54 4.36 7.48 -18.20
C GLU A 54 4.97 7.26 -16.81
N LEU A 55 6.03 8.00 -16.48
CA LEU A 55 6.64 7.93 -15.15
C LEU A 55 5.69 8.43 -14.06
N ARG A 56 4.97 9.54 -14.28
CA ARG A 56 3.92 10.03 -13.38
C ARG A 56 2.84 8.97 -13.18
N ARG A 57 2.32 8.40 -14.27
CA ARG A 57 1.33 7.32 -14.23
C ARG A 57 1.81 6.13 -13.39
N GLN A 58 3.04 5.67 -13.59
CA GLN A 58 3.61 4.56 -12.83
C GLN A 58 3.68 4.89 -11.32
N VAL A 59 4.22 6.06 -10.97
CA VAL A 59 4.37 6.49 -9.58
C VAL A 59 3.01 6.66 -8.89
N TYR A 60 2.02 7.22 -9.59
CA TYR A 60 0.68 7.43 -9.02
C TYR A 60 -0.05 6.10 -8.81
N LEU A 61 0.06 5.17 -9.75
CA LEU A 61 -0.51 3.83 -9.59
C LEU A 61 0.18 3.05 -8.46
N GLU A 62 1.51 3.13 -8.32
CA GLU A 62 2.25 2.55 -7.20
C GLU A 62 1.75 3.11 -5.85
N THR A 63 1.45 4.40 -5.80
CA THR A 63 0.96 5.08 -4.59
C THR A 63 -0.46 4.66 -4.24
N ILE A 64 -1.34 4.54 -5.23
CA ILE A 64 -2.71 4.02 -5.03
C ILE A 64 -2.67 2.57 -4.55
N GLU A 65 -1.82 1.74 -5.13
CA GLU A 65 -1.63 0.33 -4.71
C GLU A 65 -1.11 0.27 -3.27
N ALA A 66 -0.09 1.05 -2.92
CA ALA A 66 0.47 1.08 -1.58
C ALA A 66 -0.56 1.57 -0.54
N TYR A 67 -1.36 2.58 -0.88
CA TYR A 67 -2.45 3.06 -0.05
C TYR A 67 -3.50 1.95 0.20
N SER A 68 -3.93 1.25 -0.86
CA SER A 68 -4.91 0.17 -0.75
C SER A 68 -4.39 -1.00 0.11
N GLN A 69 -3.13 -1.40 -0.07
CA GLN A 69 -2.50 -2.44 0.76
C GLN A 69 -2.41 -2.03 2.22
N MET A 70 -2.04 -0.77 2.48
CA MET A 70 -1.99 -0.22 3.84
C MET A 70 -3.38 -0.26 4.50
N LEU A 71 -4.42 0.21 3.82
CA LEU A 71 -5.79 0.17 4.35
C LEU A 71 -6.28 -1.25 4.61
N SER A 72 -5.98 -2.20 3.71
CA SER A 72 -6.34 -3.60 3.90
C SER A 72 -5.72 -4.16 5.18
N GLU A 73 -4.47 -3.84 5.46
CA GLU A 73 -3.78 -4.33 6.66
C GLU A 73 -4.35 -3.67 7.92
N PHE A 74 -4.70 -2.38 7.88
CA PHE A 74 -5.43 -1.72 8.98
C PHE A 74 -6.83 -2.32 9.23
N ALA A 75 -7.45 -2.96 8.24
CA ALA A 75 -8.74 -3.62 8.42
C ALA A 75 -8.61 -5.05 8.98
N THR A 76 -7.45 -5.69 8.86
CA THR A 76 -7.25 -7.10 9.19
C THR A 76 -6.25 -7.36 10.31
N PHE A 77 -5.55 -6.33 10.81
CA PHE A 77 -4.46 -6.50 11.78
C PHE A 77 -4.88 -7.25 13.06
N SER A 78 -6.13 -7.10 13.51
CA SER A 78 -6.63 -7.77 14.72
C SER A 78 -6.63 -9.29 14.59
N LYS A 79 -6.74 -9.81 13.37
CA LYS A 79 -6.75 -11.26 13.10
C LYS A 79 -5.38 -11.92 13.26
N ASN A 80 -4.29 -11.16 13.08
CA ASN A 80 -2.93 -11.68 13.17
C ASN A 80 -1.99 -10.69 13.91
N PRO A 81 -2.18 -10.48 15.24
CA PRO A 81 -1.47 -9.43 15.97
C PRO A 81 0.05 -9.62 16.01
N LEU A 82 0.54 -10.87 15.95
CA LEU A 82 1.98 -11.16 15.94
C LEU A 82 2.69 -10.72 14.67
N GLN A 83 2.00 -10.75 13.52
CA GLN A 83 2.57 -10.32 12.24
C GLN A 83 2.38 -8.84 11.99
N LEU A 84 1.70 -8.13 12.91
CA LEU A 84 1.37 -6.72 12.75
C LEU A 84 2.62 -5.86 12.56
N LYS A 85 3.70 -6.16 13.30
CA LYS A 85 4.94 -5.39 13.17
C LYS A 85 5.54 -5.56 11.76
N ASP A 86 5.56 -6.78 11.27
CA ASP A 86 6.23 -7.14 10.03
C ASP A 86 5.36 -6.80 8.81
N ASN A 87 4.03 -6.82 8.93
CA ASN A 87 3.14 -6.53 7.81
C ASN A 87 2.70 -5.06 7.80
N LEU A 88 2.11 -4.55 8.88
CA LEU A 88 1.49 -3.21 8.88
C LEU A 88 2.51 -2.08 8.76
N PHE A 89 3.59 -2.11 9.54
CA PHE A 89 4.58 -1.03 9.48
C PHE A 89 5.31 -1.01 8.13
N LEU A 90 5.57 -2.17 7.51
CA LEU A 90 6.15 -2.22 6.16
C LEU A 90 5.19 -1.63 5.12
N LYS A 91 3.88 -1.87 5.23
CA LYS A 91 2.91 -1.25 4.31
C LYS A 91 2.79 0.27 4.52
N VAL A 92 2.83 0.72 5.77
CA VAL A 92 2.87 2.14 6.14
C VAL A 92 4.12 2.82 5.56
N GLU A 93 5.29 2.21 5.72
CA GLU A 93 6.55 2.72 5.18
C GLU A 93 6.54 2.76 3.65
N ARG A 94 6.06 1.68 3.00
CA ARG A 94 5.92 1.61 1.54
C ARG A 94 4.99 2.72 1.02
N PHE A 95 3.86 2.95 1.70
CA PHE A 95 2.96 4.04 1.35
C PHE A 95 3.63 5.40 1.49
N GLY A 96 4.28 5.66 2.63
CA GLY A 96 5.03 6.91 2.85
C GLY A 96 6.07 7.17 1.75
N SER A 97 6.89 6.16 1.42
CA SER A 97 7.88 6.26 0.35
C SER A 97 7.24 6.51 -1.03
N SER A 98 6.13 5.84 -1.34
CA SER A 98 5.41 6.06 -2.61
C SER A 98 4.83 7.47 -2.70
N LEU A 99 4.37 8.01 -1.56
CA LEU A 99 3.79 9.34 -1.48
C LEU A 99 4.88 10.42 -1.63
N ASP A 100 6.07 10.21 -1.07
CA ASP A 100 7.25 11.07 -1.29
C ASP A 100 7.66 11.09 -2.78
N LYS A 101 7.69 9.93 -3.43
CA LYS A 101 7.93 9.84 -4.88
C LYS A 101 6.87 10.61 -5.67
N THR A 102 5.61 10.51 -5.25
CA THR A 102 4.50 11.24 -5.85
C THR A 102 4.69 12.76 -5.70
N MET A 103 5.04 13.25 -4.51
CA MET A 103 5.35 14.66 -4.29
C MET A 103 6.50 15.16 -5.17
N PHE A 104 7.45 14.30 -5.53
CA PHE A 104 8.56 14.68 -6.40
C PHE A 104 8.11 14.95 -7.85
N VAL A 105 7.16 14.17 -8.37
CA VAL A 105 6.78 14.21 -9.79
C VAL A 105 5.50 14.99 -10.10
N CYS A 106 4.66 15.23 -9.09
CA CYS A 106 3.38 15.92 -9.23
C CYS A 106 3.51 17.44 -9.33
N ASP A 107 2.42 18.06 -9.78
CA ASP A 107 2.32 19.51 -9.88
C ASP A 107 2.11 20.13 -8.49
N THR A 108 2.42 21.42 -8.36
CA THR A 108 2.42 22.15 -7.08
C THR A 108 1.09 22.06 -6.33
N LYS A 109 -0.04 22.12 -7.05
CA LYS A 109 -1.39 22.01 -6.47
C LYS A 109 -1.62 20.64 -5.82
N THR A 110 -1.18 19.56 -6.47
CA THR A 110 -1.30 18.20 -5.93
C THR A 110 -0.37 17.98 -4.76
N LYS A 111 0.83 18.58 -4.81
CA LYS A 111 1.77 18.58 -3.70
C LYS A 111 1.20 19.23 -2.45
N GLU A 112 0.52 20.37 -2.59
CA GLU A 112 -0.18 21.04 -1.47
C GLU A 112 -1.23 20.13 -0.83
N ALA A 113 -2.08 19.49 -1.65
CA ALA A 113 -3.06 18.52 -1.15
C ALA A 113 -2.43 17.31 -0.45
N ILE A 114 -1.25 16.85 -0.91
CA ILE A 114 -0.51 15.78 -0.22
C ILE A 114 0.02 16.26 1.13
N VAL A 115 0.50 17.49 1.23
CA VAL A 115 0.94 18.08 2.52
C VAL A 115 -0.24 18.18 3.49
N GLU A 116 -1.39 18.68 3.04
CA GLU A 116 -2.62 18.72 3.85
C GLU A 116 -3.06 17.31 4.31
N PHE A 117 -2.89 16.31 3.45
CA PHE A 117 -3.10 14.91 3.84
C PHE A 117 -2.12 14.48 4.94
N TYR A 118 -0.83 14.82 4.84
CA TYR A 118 0.17 14.50 5.87
C TYR A 118 -0.14 15.13 7.23
N GLU A 119 -0.67 16.36 7.25
CA GLU A 119 -1.07 17.06 8.47
C GLU A 119 -2.13 16.29 9.27
N VAL A 120 -2.95 15.48 8.60
CA VAL A 120 -3.93 14.59 9.23
C VAL A 120 -3.34 13.20 9.47
N TYR A 121 -2.65 12.65 8.47
CA TYR A 121 -2.13 11.27 8.49
C TYR A 121 -1.13 11.03 9.61
N ILE A 122 -0.13 11.90 9.78
CA ILE A 122 0.95 11.69 10.76
C ILE A 122 0.43 11.69 12.21
N PRO A 123 -0.37 12.70 12.65
CA PRO A 123 -0.90 12.70 14.01
C PRO A 123 -1.81 11.50 14.29
N GLU A 124 -2.68 11.14 13.33
CA GLU A 124 -3.60 10.02 13.47
C GLU A 124 -2.85 8.68 13.53
N LEU A 125 -1.80 8.50 12.71
CA LEU A 125 -0.96 7.31 12.74
C LEU A 125 -0.22 7.18 14.09
N LYS A 126 0.26 8.31 14.62
CA LYS A 126 0.90 8.35 15.95
C LYS A 126 -0.09 7.95 17.04
N ASN A 127 -1.32 8.45 17.00
CA ASN A 127 -2.36 8.08 17.97
C ASN A 127 -2.73 6.61 17.85
N PHE A 128 -2.91 6.11 16.63
CA PHE A 128 -3.15 4.69 16.37
C PHE A 128 -2.04 3.81 16.95
N SER A 129 -0.77 4.14 16.68
CA SER A 129 0.37 3.34 17.15
C SER A 129 0.43 3.19 18.68
N LYS A 130 0.08 4.24 19.43
CA LYS A 130 0.05 4.21 20.90
C LYS A 130 -0.96 3.21 21.46
N GLU A 131 -2.07 3.03 20.76
CA GLU A 131 -3.17 2.17 21.19
C GLU A 131 -2.98 0.73 20.72
N VAL A 132 -2.27 0.54 19.61
CA VAL A 132 -1.93 -0.79 19.08
C VAL A 132 -0.84 -1.49 19.88
N PHE A 133 0.19 -0.79 20.37
CA PHE A 133 1.27 -1.46 21.11
C PHE A 133 0.78 -2.24 22.34
N PRO A 134 -0.07 -1.68 23.22
CA PRO A 134 -0.67 -2.43 24.33
C PRO A 134 -1.46 -3.66 23.88
N PHE A 135 -2.17 -3.59 22.75
CA PHE A 135 -2.91 -4.71 22.19
C PHE A 135 -1.98 -5.87 21.76
N ILE A 136 -0.87 -5.54 21.08
CA ILE A 136 0.14 -6.55 20.71
C ILE A 136 0.74 -7.21 21.97
N ASP A 137 1.07 -6.41 22.97
CA ASP A 137 1.71 -6.91 24.18
C ASP A 137 0.75 -7.81 24.98
N ALA A 138 -0.53 -7.44 25.08
CA ALA A 138 -1.56 -8.28 25.68
C ALA A 138 -1.71 -9.62 24.94
N TYR A 139 -1.68 -9.63 23.61
CA TYR A 139 -1.75 -10.86 22.82
C TYR A 139 -0.54 -11.79 23.05
N LYS A 140 0.68 -11.21 23.07
CA LYS A 140 1.90 -11.99 23.37
C LYS A 140 1.84 -12.61 24.77
N GLU A 141 1.32 -11.84 25.72
CA GLU A 141 1.14 -12.30 27.09
C GLU A 141 0.12 -13.43 27.21
N LEU A 142 -0.97 -13.40 26.44
CA LEU A 142 -1.96 -14.48 26.36
C LEU A 142 -1.33 -15.76 25.80
N ILE A 143 -0.65 -15.67 24.65
CA ILE A 143 0.04 -16.82 24.04
C ILE A 143 1.09 -17.43 24.98
N ALA A 144 1.79 -16.61 25.75
CA ALA A 144 2.78 -17.10 26.71
C ALA A 144 2.12 -17.92 27.84
N GLU A 145 0.93 -17.53 28.29
CA GLU A 145 0.16 -18.31 29.28
C GLU A 145 -0.45 -19.57 28.67
N GLU A 146 -0.98 -19.52 27.45
CA GLU A 146 -1.45 -20.71 26.71
C GLU A 146 -0.35 -21.75 26.54
N LYS A 147 0.87 -21.30 26.19
CA LYS A 147 2.04 -22.17 26.10
C LYS A 147 2.39 -22.79 27.46
N ARG A 148 2.30 -22.02 28.54
CA ARG A 148 2.52 -22.54 29.90
C ARG A 148 1.48 -23.60 30.27
N HIS A 149 0.22 -23.40 29.90
CA HIS A 149 -0.83 -24.40 30.07
C HIS A 149 -0.53 -25.68 29.29
N GLN A 150 -0.11 -25.55 28.02
CA GLN A 150 0.29 -26.68 27.19
C GLN A 150 1.46 -27.45 27.82
N ASP A 151 2.46 -26.76 28.37
CA ASP A 151 3.57 -27.40 29.08
C ASP A 151 3.12 -28.16 30.34
N VAL A 152 2.13 -27.65 31.07
CA VAL A 152 1.50 -28.35 32.21
C VAL A 152 0.77 -29.62 31.74
N MET A 153 0.01 -29.53 30.65
CA MET A 153 -0.72 -30.68 30.08
C MET A 153 0.23 -31.77 29.55
N ASN A 154 1.32 -31.38 28.90
CA ASN A 154 2.37 -32.33 28.46
C ASN A 154 3.03 -33.05 29.64
N GLN A 155 3.09 -32.43 30.82
CA GLN A 155 3.56 -33.12 32.03
C GLN A 155 2.51 -34.10 32.55
N PHE A 156 1.22 -33.78 32.48
CA PHE A 156 0.14 -34.70 32.86
C PHE A 156 0.15 -35.99 32.03
N GLU A 157 0.34 -35.89 30.71
CA GLU A 157 0.42 -37.09 29.85
C GLU A 157 1.51 -38.06 30.31
N LYS A 158 2.69 -37.55 30.71
CA LYS A 158 3.78 -38.37 31.26
C LYS A 158 3.41 -39.04 32.59
N PHE A 159 2.60 -38.37 33.41
CA PHE A 159 2.11 -38.95 34.66
C PHE A 159 1.09 -40.06 34.42
N TYR A 160 0.19 -39.88 33.44
CA TYR A 160 -0.73 -40.93 33.02
C TYR A 160 0.00 -42.17 32.48
N SER A 161 1.03 -42.00 31.64
CA SER A 161 1.81 -43.14 31.16
C SER A 161 2.54 -43.88 32.29
N LEU A 162 3.07 -43.15 33.29
CA LEU A 162 3.71 -43.75 34.47
C LEU A 162 2.70 -44.50 35.36
N LEU A 163 1.46 -44.01 35.45
CA LEU A 163 0.37 -44.68 36.15
C LEU A 163 -0.07 -45.96 35.44
N ASP A 164 -0.12 -45.97 34.11
CA ASP A 164 -0.43 -47.17 33.31
C ASP A 164 0.68 -48.24 33.43
N GLU A 165 1.95 -47.83 33.59
CA GLU A 165 3.09 -48.73 33.80
C GLU A 165 3.15 -49.31 35.23
N LEU A 166 2.53 -48.64 36.19
CA LEU A 166 2.44 -49.10 37.57
C LEU A 166 1.49 -50.31 37.66
N LYS A 167 2.07 -51.52 37.64
CA LYS A 167 1.33 -52.74 37.99
C LYS A 167 0.79 -52.62 39.41
N ILE A 168 -0.54 -52.66 39.54
CA ILE A 168 -1.25 -52.56 40.81
C ILE A 168 -1.00 -53.83 41.62
N GLU A 169 0.05 -53.83 42.45
CA GLU A 169 0.37 -54.94 43.34
C GLU A 169 -0.19 -54.73 44.76
N ASP A 170 -0.36 -53.47 45.21
CA ASP A 170 -1.00 -53.14 46.51
C ASP A 170 -1.68 -51.75 46.51
N PRO A 171 -3.03 -51.68 46.54
CA PRO A 171 -3.80 -50.43 46.59
C PRO A 171 -3.58 -49.59 47.85
N LYS A 172 -3.00 -50.15 48.92
CA LYS A 172 -2.74 -49.44 50.18
C LYS A 172 -1.33 -48.86 50.29
N SER A 173 -0.50 -48.99 49.26
CA SER A 173 0.88 -48.50 49.35
C SER A 173 0.95 -46.97 49.35
N ASP A 174 1.88 -46.41 50.13
CA ASP A 174 2.15 -44.97 50.20
C ASP A 174 2.51 -44.36 48.83
N LYS A 175 2.94 -45.18 47.86
CA LYS A 175 3.20 -44.76 46.48
C LYS A 175 1.94 -44.19 45.81
N PHE A 176 0.77 -44.77 46.06
CA PHE A 176 -0.49 -44.26 45.52
C PHE A 176 -0.85 -42.91 46.12
N LYS A 177 -0.71 -42.77 47.45
CA LYS A 177 -0.96 -41.51 48.14
C LYS A 177 -0.08 -40.39 47.58
N ASN A 178 1.22 -40.66 47.40
CA ASN A 178 2.16 -39.69 46.84
C ASN A 178 1.81 -39.30 45.39
N ILE A 179 1.33 -40.25 44.56
CA ILE A 179 0.92 -39.95 43.18
C ILE A 179 -0.35 -39.10 43.15
N PHE A 180 -1.35 -39.41 43.99
CA PHE A 180 -2.57 -38.60 44.09
C PHE A 180 -2.28 -37.19 44.60
N GLU A 181 -1.44 -37.02 45.62
CA GLU A 181 -1.02 -35.69 46.09
C GLU A 181 -0.33 -34.89 44.97
N LEU A 182 0.47 -35.56 44.13
CA LEU A 182 1.18 -34.92 43.02
C LEU A 182 0.21 -34.56 41.87
N LEU A 183 -0.77 -35.41 41.59
CA LEU A 183 -1.87 -35.13 40.65
C LEU A 183 -2.70 -33.93 41.12
N ASP A 184 -3.13 -33.92 42.38
CA ASP A 184 -3.91 -32.83 42.97
C ASP A 184 -3.15 -31.49 42.86
N HIS A 185 -1.86 -31.49 43.21
CA HIS A 185 -1.02 -30.30 43.07
C HIS A 185 -0.88 -29.83 41.61
N LYS A 186 -0.78 -30.76 40.65
CA LYS A 186 -0.76 -30.38 39.22
C LYS A 186 -2.11 -29.88 38.72
N ILE A 187 -3.22 -30.44 39.21
CA ILE A 187 -4.58 -30.00 38.85
C ILE A 187 -4.76 -28.57 39.36
N GLU A 188 -4.41 -28.32 40.62
CA GLU A 188 -4.49 -26.98 41.21
C GLU A 188 -3.63 -25.96 40.43
N ASN A 189 -2.43 -26.35 40.01
CA ASN A 189 -1.58 -25.49 39.17
C ASN A 189 -2.19 -25.25 37.79
N SER A 190 -2.77 -26.27 37.16
CA SER A 190 -3.48 -26.12 35.88
C SER A 190 -4.67 -25.16 36.01
N THR A 191 -5.50 -25.33 37.05
CA THR A 191 -6.62 -24.43 37.34
C THR A 191 -6.15 -22.99 37.53
N LYS A 192 -5.03 -22.76 38.23
CA LYS A 192 -4.44 -21.42 38.38
C LYS A 192 -4.00 -20.82 37.05
N VAL A 193 -3.45 -21.62 36.13
CA VAL A 193 -3.05 -21.15 34.80
C VAL A 193 -4.28 -20.86 33.93
N ILE A 194 -5.29 -21.74 33.93
CA ILE A 194 -6.54 -21.53 33.19
C ILE A 194 -7.21 -20.21 33.61
N LYS A 195 -7.33 -19.96 34.91
CA LYS A 195 -7.91 -18.71 35.41
C LYS A 195 -7.15 -17.47 34.92
N LYS A 196 -5.81 -17.53 34.86
CA LYS A 196 -4.99 -16.44 34.32
C LYS A 196 -5.18 -16.27 32.81
N ILE A 197 -5.39 -17.35 32.06
CA ILE A 197 -5.72 -17.29 30.64
C ILE A 197 -7.05 -16.58 30.47
N GLU A 198 -8.10 -16.97 31.20
CA GLU A 198 -9.42 -16.33 31.16
C GLU A 198 -9.33 -14.81 31.45
N GLU A 199 -8.63 -14.43 32.54
CA GLU A 199 -8.44 -13.02 32.89
C GLU A 199 -7.71 -12.22 31.79
N LYS A 200 -6.71 -12.83 31.13
CA LYS A 200 -5.97 -12.19 30.03
C LYS A 200 -6.75 -12.16 28.73
N GLU A 201 -7.54 -13.18 28.45
CA GLU A 201 -8.41 -13.27 27.28
C GLU A 201 -9.49 -12.20 27.34
N ASP A 202 -10.15 -12.01 28.50
CA ASP A 202 -11.10 -10.93 28.72
C ASP A 202 -10.48 -9.55 28.52
N PHE A 203 -9.28 -9.33 29.06
CA PHE A 203 -8.54 -8.09 28.87
C PHE A 203 -8.16 -7.85 27.39
N TYR A 204 -7.67 -8.89 26.72
CA TYR A 204 -7.34 -8.85 25.28
C TYR A 204 -8.57 -8.54 24.42
N ASN A 205 -9.69 -9.21 24.66
CA ASN A 205 -10.95 -8.99 23.93
C ASN A 205 -11.44 -7.55 24.09
N GLY A 206 -11.33 -6.98 25.30
CA GLY A 206 -11.64 -5.57 25.54
C GLY A 206 -10.75 -4.62 24.72
N LEU A 207 -9.45 -4.92 24.61
CA LEU A 207 -8.53 -4.15 23.76
C LEU A 207 -8.83 -4.35 22.27
N GLU A 208 -9.14 -5.55 21.82
CA GLU A 208 -9.46 -5.85 20.41
C GLU A 208 -10.62 -4.98 19.91
N ILE A 209 -11.71 -4.90 20.69
CA ILE A 209 -12.87 -4.05 20.36
C ILE A 209 -12.45 -2.58 20.25
N LYS A 210 -11.67 -2.10 21.23
CA LYS A 210 -11.20 -0.70 21.26
C LYS A 210 -10.33 -0.37 20.05
N VAL A 211 -9.33 -1.20 19.75
CA VAL A 211 -8.39 -0.95 18.66
C VAL A 211 -9.07 -1.11 17.30
N SER A 212 -10.01 -2.04 17.15
CA SER A 212 -10.82 -2.19 15.93
C SER A 212 -11.67 -0.94 15.62
N LEU A 213 -12.23 -0.31 16.66
CA LEU A 213 -12.95 0.96 16.53
C LEU A 213 -12.00 2.10 16.11
N ILE A 214 -10.83 2.18 16.75
CA ILE A 214 -9.81 3.18 16.41
C ILE A 214 -9.33 3.00 14.97
N ALA A 215 -9.10 1.76 14.53
CA ALA A 215 -8.70 1.44 13.15
C ALA A 215 -9.77 1.85 12.13
N SER A 216 -11.03 1.54 12.41
CA SER A 216 -12.15 1.96 11.55
C SER A 216 -12.23 3.48 11.42
N ASN A 217 -12.15 4.20 12.54
CA ASN A 217 -12.15 5.67 12.57
C ASN A 217 -10.93 6.25 11.83
N PHE A 218 -9.76 5.64 11.98
CA PHE A 218 -8.54 6.03 11.29
C PHE A 218 -8.69 5.88 9.78
N ILE A 219 -9.13 4.71 9.30
CA ILE A 219 -9.41 4.44 7.87
C ILE A 219 -10.43 5.44 7.32
N GLU A 220 -11.47 5.75 8.10
CA GLU A 220 -12.52 6.68 7.68
C GLU A 220 -11.96 8.08 7.40
N LYS A 221 -11.19 8.62 8.35
CA LYS A 221 -10.53 9.94 8.22
C LYS A 221 -9.55 9.98 7.04
N LEU A 222 -8.77 8.92 6.85
CA LEU A 222 -7.83 8.83 5.72
C LEU A 222 -8.56 8.80 4.38
N ASN A 223 -9.66 8.07 4.27
CA ASN A 223 -10.44 7.99 3.03
C ASN A 223 -11.09 9.32 2.66
N GLU A 224 -11.53 10.10 3.64
CA GLU A 224 -12.07 11.44 3.41
C GLU A 224 -11.00 12.36 2.79
N LYS A 225 -9.79 12.38 3.36
CA LYS A 225 -8.70 13.25 2.91
C LYS A 225 -7.99 12.78 1.65
N SER A 226 -7.81 11.47 1.49
CA SER A 226 -7.17 10.89 0.29
C SER A 226 -7.99 11.09 -0.97
N SER A 227 -9.32 11.20 -0.88
CA SER A 227 -10.20 11.39 -2.04
C SER A 227 -9.81 12.59 -2.90
N GLU A 228 -9.35 13.68 -2.28
CA GLU A 228 -8.88 14.88 -2.98
C GLU A 228 -7.55 14.62 -3.69
N VAL A 229 -6.59 14.03 -2.99
CA VAL A 229 -5.28 13.64 -3.55
C VAL A 229 -5.47 12.71 -4.74
N MET A 230 -6.29 11.66 -4.60
CA MET A 230 -6.54 10.69 -5.66
C MET A 230 -7.19 11.34 -6.89
N TYR A 231 -8.08 12.31 -6.69
CA TYR A 231 -8.68 13.05 -7.79
C TYR A 231 -7.64 13.85 -8.57
N LEU A 232 -6.79 14.63 -7.86
CA LEU A 232 -5.75 15.45 -8.46
C LEU A 232 -4.69 14.62 -9.19
N LEU A 233 -4.29 13.48 -8.61
CA LEU A 233 -3.34 12.56 -9.25
C LEU A 233 -3.87 12.01 -10.57
N ARG A 234 -5.17 11.70 -10.65
CA ARG A 234 -5.78 11.22 -11.88
C ARG A 234 -5.98 12.33 -12.92
N GLU A 235 -6.26 13.56 -12.47
CA GLU A 235 -6.36 14.75 -13.34
C GLU A 235 -5.03 14.99 -14.08
N GLU A 236 -3.88 14.85 -13.39
CA GLU A 236 -2.55 15.03 -13.96
C GLU A 236 -2.13 13.99 -15.02
N ILE A 237 -2.83 12.86 -15.10
CA ILE A 237 -2.58 11.79 -16.08
C ILE A 237 -3.72 11.68 -17.10
N ASP A 238 -4.51 12.74 -17.25
CA ASP A 238 -5.60 12.88 -18.22
C ASP A 238 -6.67 11.77 -18.11
N ILE A 239 -6.85 11.18 -16.92
CA ILE A 239 -7.95 10.24 -16.68
C ILE A 239 -9.21 11.07 -16.45
N ASN A 240 -10.21 10.85 -17.30
CA ASN A 240 -11.49 11.55 -17.23
C ASN A 240 -12.25 11.14 -15.96
N ASN A 241 -12.36 12.03 -14.97
CA ASN A 241 -13.01 11.75 -13.69
C ASN A 241 -14.18 12.68 -13.43
N ASN A 242 -15.29 12.12 -12.96
CA ASN A 242 -16.40 12.87 -12.41
C ASN A 242 -16.34 12.83 -10.87
N LYS A 243 -15.78 13.88 -10.25
CA LYS A 243 -15.60 13.99 -8.79
C LYS A 243 -16.91 13.77 -8.02
N GLU A 244 -18.03 14.23 -8.57
CA GLU A 244 -19.35 14.12 -7.92
C GLU A 244 -19.90 12.69 -8.01
N LEU A 245 -19.72 12.03 -9.16
CA LEU A 245 -20.13 10.63 -9.33
C LEU A 245 -19.27 9.70 -8.46
N ASP A 246 -17.95 9.90 -8.41
CA ASP A 246 -17.04 9.10 -7.58
C ASP A 246 -17.37 9.25 -6.09
N LYS A 247 -17.70 10.47 -5.63
CA LYS A 247 -18.20 10.67 -4.25
C LYS A 247 -19.49 9.88 -3.99
N LYS A 248 -20.46 9.95 -4.90
CA LYS A 248 -21.73 9.19 -4.78
C LYS A 248 -21.50 7.66 -4.79
N LEU A 249 -20.55 7.18 -5.60
CA LEU A 249 -20.18 5.76 -5.64
C LEU A 249 -19.50 5.32 -4.34
N ASN A 250 -18.57 6.12 -3.81
CA ASN A 250 -17.91 5.85 -2.53
C ASN A 250 -18.89 5.88 -1.35
N GLU A 251 -19.86 6.80 -1.34
CA GLU A 251 -20.94 6.82 -0.34
C GLU A 251 -21.84 5.59 -0.44
N ARG A 252 -22.11 5.09 -1.65
CA ARG A 252 -22.86 3.83 -1.83
C ARG A 252 -22.08 2.63 -1.34
N LEU A 253 -20.78 2.54 -1.65
CA LEU A 253 -19.90 1.48 -1.16
C LEU A 253 -19.82 1.48 0.37
N ARG A 254 -19.74 2.67 1.00
CA ARG A 254 -19.79 2.81 2.46
C ARG A 254 -21.06 2.24 3.10
N LYS A 255 -22.19 2.23 2.40
CA LYS A 255 -23.47 1.68 2.91
C LYS A 255 -23.58 0.16 2.75
N LEU A 256 -22.65 -0.48 2.04
CA LEU A 256 -22.63 -1.92 1.81
C LEU A 256 -21.74 -2.68 2.82
N ASN A 257 -20.88 -1.95 3.54
CA ASN A 257 -20.02 -2.46 4.62
C ASN A 257 -20.57 -2.05 5.99
#